data_AF-A0AA96ITB8-F1
#
_entry.id   AF-A0AA96ITB8-F1
#
_cell.length_a   1.000
_cell.length_b   1.000
_cell.length_c   1.000
_cell.angle_alpha   90.00
_cell.angle_beta   90.00
_cell.angle_gamma   90.00
#
_symmetry.space_group_name_H-M   'P 1'
#
loop_
_entity.id
_entity.type
_entity.pdbx_description
1 polymer ?
#
loop_
_entity_poly.entity_id
_entity_poly.type
_entity_poly.pdbx_seq_one_letter_code
_entity_poly.pdbx_strand_id
1 'polypeptide(L)'
;MLPKLIEFVRGYYRTEAFNPLPELVSQGGRKTYVAETIGSTFVSSVRNYVDKLEHSIAVYRGIPNSIATNKAPYPYEYTNDELGYNYVMLTPNSACVNGQIKQIETFAGEKWRLAAGFADHFEAGDPLVITEQDGWRSNYWLNAVIRGEVAQRAEWLKLIKHKIMVTLLIGKLRSWLPMYAHSPVGDISHLECLEKRVVNLASSLILLGRRSDA
;
A
#
# COMPACT_ATOMS: atom_id res chain seq x y z
N MET A 1 -14.91 20.21 13.33
CA MET A 1 -14.17 19.46 12.29
C MET A 1 -13.97 18.00 12.66
N LEU A 2 -13.21 17.68 13.72
CA LEU A 2 -12.93 16.28 14.11
C LEU A 2 -14.18 15.38 14.27
N PRO A 3 -15.28 15.80 14.94
CA PRO A 3 -16.49 14.96 15.04
C PRO A 3 -17.11 14.63 13.68
N LYS A 4 -17.18 15.61 12.77
CA LYS A 4 -17.70 15.43 11.41
C LYS A 4 -16.82 14.48 10.60
N LEU A 5 -15.49 14.56 10.76
CA LEU A 5 -14.56 13.62 10.13
C LEU A 5 -14.75 12.20 10.66
N ILE A 6 -14.95 12.06 11.98
CA ILE A 6 -15.25 10.76 12.60
C ILE A 6 -16.54 10.18 12.03
N GLU A 7 -17.59 10.98 11.93
CA GLU A 7 -18.87 10.59 11.35
C GLU A 7 -18.73 10.21 9.87
N PHE A 8 -18.04 11.01 9.06
CA PHE A 8 -17.78 10.71 7.65
C PHE A 8 -17.06 9.38 7.48
N VAL A 9 -15.97 9.16 8.22
CA VAL A 9 -15.18 7.92 8.13
C VAL A 9 -16.01 6.73 8.62
N ARG A 10 -16.74 6.86 9.72
CA ARG A 10 -17.64 5.80 10.21
C ARG A 10 -18.79 5.52 9.24
N GLY A 11 -19.33 6.54 8.58
CA GLY A 11 -20.38 6.42 7.57
C GLY A 11 -19.88 5.73 6.29
N TYR A 12 -18.69 6.13 5.81
CA TYR A 12 -18.03 5.47 4.69
C TYR A 12 -17.77 4.01 5.04
N TYR A 13 -17.10 3.74 6.16
CA TYR A 13 -16.75 2.39 6.56
C TYR A 13 -17.94 1.55 6.99
N ARG A 14 -19.00 2.10 7.60
CA ARG A 14 -20.11 1.39 8.25
C ARG A 14 -19.68 0.53 9.45
N THR A 15 -18.71 0.99 10.24
CA THR A 15 -18.30 0.34 11.51
C THR A 15 -17.62 1.32 12.44
N GLU A 16 -17.63 0.96 13.73
CA GLU A 16 -16.79 1.57 14.76
C GLU A 16 -15.44 0.83 14.94
N ALA A 17 -15.31 -0.40 14.46
CA ALA A 17 -14.15 -1.28 14.61
C ALA A 17 -13.19 -1.21 13.41
N PHE A 18 -12.92 -0.01 12.91
CA PHE A 18 -12.12 0.17 11.69
C PHE A 18 -10.64 -0.20 11.86
N ASN A 19 -10.03 -0.79 10.82
CA ASN A 19 -8.57 -0.91 10.71
C ASN A 19 -8.08 0.14 9.69
N PRO A 20 -7.26 1.12 10.10
CA PRO A 20 -6.92 2.24 9.23
C PRO A 20 -5.94 1.91 8.10
N LEU A 21 -5.28 0.75 8.17
CA LEU A 21 -4.40 0.25 7.14
C LEU A 21 -5.16 -0.50 6.03
N PRO A 22 -4.65 -0.49 4.78
CA PRO A 22 -5.16 -1.33 3.69
C PRO A 22 -5.28 -2.78 4.15
N GLU A 23 -6.51 -3.26 4.29
CA GLU A 23 -6.74 -4.65 4.69
C GLU A 23 -6.54 -5.56 3.49
N LEU A 24 -6.05 -6.75 3.76
CA LEU A 24 -5.94 -7.83 2.80
C LEU A 24 -7.36 -8.30 2.43
N VAL A 25 -7.88 -7.78 1.33
CA VAL A 25 -9.23 -8.16 0.89
C VAL A 25 -9.24 -9.59 0.36
N SER A 26 -10.26 -10.35 0.75
CA SER A 26 -10.40 -11.78 0.44
C SER A 26 -11.14 -12.09 -0.86
N GLN A 27 -11.65 -11.06 -1.55
CA GLN A 27 -12.39 -11.24 -2.82
C GLN A 27 -11.43 -11.51 -4.00
N GLY A 28 -12.00 -11.90 -5.15
CA GLY A 28 -11.28 -12.17 -6.41
C GLY A 28 -10.39 -13.41 -6.43
N GLY A 29 -10.89 -14.52 -5.89
CA GLY A 29 -10.24 -15.83 -6.00
C GLY A 29 -8.96 -16.00 -5.17
N ARG A 30 -8.54 -14.98 -4.42
CA ARG A 30 -7.32 -15.03 -3.59
C ARG A 30 -7.33 -16.21 -2.61
N LYS A 31 -8.40 -16.37 -1.83
CA LYS A 31 -8.55 -17.48 -0.89
C LYS A 31 -8.47 -18.83 -1.62
N THR A 32 -9.12 -18.91 -2.78
CA THR A 32 -9.11 -20.09 -3.65
C THR A 32 -7.69 -20.41 -4.12
N TYR A 33 -6.95 -19.46 -4.67
CA TYR A 33 -5.60 -19.69 -5.18
C TYR A 33 -4.60 -20.06 -4.08
N VAL A 34 -4.73 -19.45 -2.90
CA VAL A 34 -3.91 -19.81 -1.74
C VAL A 34 -4.27 -21.20 -1.23
N ALA A 35 -5.57 -21.54 -1.14
CA ALA A 35 -6.03 -22.87 -0.72
C ALA A 35 -5.60 -23.96 -1.73
N GLU A 36 -5.70 -23.69 -3.03
CA GLU A 36 -5.20 -24.57 -4.10
C GLU A 36 -3.69 -24.78 -3.96
N THR A 37 -2.94 -23.71 -3.65
CA THR A 37 -1.49 -23.82 -3.41
C THR A 37 -1.19 -24.72 -2.22
N ILE A 38 -1.86 -24.52 -1.08
CA ILE A 38 -1.68 -25.34 0.12
C ILE A 38 -2.05 -26.79 -0.15
N GLY A 39 -3.20 -27.03 -0.80
CA GLY A 39 -3.69 -28.35 -1.16
C GLY A 39 -2.79 -29.09 -2.16
N SER A 40 -2.01 -28.36 -2.97
CA SER A 40 -1.04 -28.95 -3.88
C SER A 40 0.15 -29.60 -3.18
N THR A 41 0.38 -29.32 -1.88
CA THR A 41 1.57 -29.72 -1.10
C THR A 41 2.91 -29.15 -1.58
N PHE A 42 2.91 -28.33 -2.64
CA PHE A 42 4.09 -27.67 -3.17
C PHE A 42 4.18 -26.21 -2.70
N VAL A 43 5.33 -25.86 -2.11
CA VAL A 43 5.66 -24.49 -1.69
C VAL A 43 6.84 -23.89 -2.45
N SER A 44 7.44 -24.64 -3.37
CA SER A 44 8.59 -24.21 -4.19
C SER A 44 8.19 -23.17 -5.24
N SER A 45 9.18 -22.42 -5.74
CA SER A 45 9.07 -21.49 -6.88
C SER A 45 8.70 -22.16 -8.20
N VAL A 46 8.81 -23.48 -8.27
CA VAL A 46 8.49 -24.28 -9.46
C VAL A 46 6.96 -24.44 -9.56
N ARG A 47 6.31 -23.57 -10.36
CA ARG A 47 5.03 -23.71 -11.10
C ARG A 47 3.98 -22.60 -10.95
N ASN A 48 3.15 -22.57 -11.99
CA ASN A 48 1.78 -22.08 -12.21
C ASN A 48 1.48 -20.66 -11.75
N TYR A 49 1.50 -20.34 -10.45
CA TYR A 49 1.23 -18.95 -10.02
C TYR A 49 2.46 -18.05 -10.10
N VAL A 50 3.66 -18.61 -9.87
CA VAL A 50 4.93 -17.89 -10.05
C VAL A 50 5.09 -17.56 -11.54
N ASP A 51 5.06 -18.57 -12.40
CA ASP A 51 5.18 -18.40 -13.86
C ASP A 51 4.10 -17.46 -14.43
N LYS A 52 2.83 -17.60 -13.99
CA LYS A 52 1.75 -16.70 -14.41
C LYS A 52 2.02 -15.26 -14.01
N LEU A 53 2.47 -15.05 -12.78
CA LEU A 53 2.77 -13.70 -12.28
C LEU A 53 3.92 -13.09 -13.08
N GLU A 54 5.03 -13.81 -13.22
CA GLU A 54 6.21 -13.36 -13.95
C GLU A 54 5.88 -13.04 -15.41
N HIS A 55 5.13 -13.92 -16.07
CA HIS A 55 4.67 -13.71 -17.43
C HIS A 55 3.73 -12.49 -17.54
N SER A 56 2.78 -12.34 -16.62
CA SER A 56 1.85 -11.20 -16.62
C SER A 56 2.58 -9.86 -16.48
N ILE A 57 3.62 -9.80 -15.66
CA ILE A 57 4.45 -8.61 -15.48
C ILE A 57 5.28 -8.33 -16.74
N ALA A 58 5.87 -9.38 -17.34
CA ALA A 58 6.66 -9.26 -18.56
C ALA A 58 5.81 -8.71 -19.72
N VAL A 59 4.62 -9.27 -19.92
CA VAL A 59 3.64 -8.81 -20.92
C VAL A 59 3.21 -7.37 -20.64
N TYR A 60 2.87 -7.04 -19.38
CA TYR A 60 2.44 -5.69 -19.01
C TYR A 60 3.52 -4.63 -19.24
N ARG A 61 4.79 -4.97 -18.98
CA ARG A 61 5.94 -4.06 -19.17
C ARG A 61 6.51 -4.07 -20.59
N GLY A 62 6.09 -5.00 -21.45
CA GLY A 62 6.66 -5.16 -22.79
C GLY A 62 8.12 -5.61 -22.76
N ILE A 63 8.52 -6.42 -21.77
CA ILE A 63 9.89 -6.92 -21.59
C ILE A 63 9.93 -8.44 -21.75
N PRO A 64 11.07 -9.05 -22.16
CA PRO A 64 11.14 -10.48 -22.39
C PRO A 64 11.01 -11.32 -21.11
N ASN A 65 11.59 -10.85 -20.00
CA ASN A 65 11.55 -11.52 -18.70
C ASN A 65 11.37 -10.49 -17.59
N SER A 66 10.59 -10.82 -16.56
CA SER A 66 10.37 -9.96 -15.38
C SER A 66 11.31 -10.26 -14.21
N ILE A 67 12.06 -11.37 -14.30
CA ILE A 67 13.06 -11.80 -13.32
C ILE A 67 14.42 -12.00 -14.00
N ALA A 68 15.48 -11.81 -13.23
CA ALA A 68 16.86 -12.09 -13.64
C ALA A 68 17.37 -13.33 -12.91
N THR A 69 18.13 -14.18 -13.60
CA THR A 69 18.76 -15.38 -13.03
C THR A 69 20.25 -15.39 -13.35
N ASN A 70 21.08 -15.79 -12.40
CA ASN A 70 22.54 -15.95 -12.59
C ASN A 70 22.95 -17.37 -12.99
N LYS A 71 21.97 -18.25 -13.25
CA LYS A 71 22.20 -19.62 -13.70
C LYS A 71 22.91 -19.59 -15.06
N ALA A 72 24.07 -20.22 -15.13
CA ALA A 72 24.81 -20.40 -16.36
C ALA A 72 23.97 -21.20 -17.38
N PRO A 73 24.12 -20.94 -18.70
CA PRO A 73 23.37 -21.63 -19.75
C PRO A 73 23.92 -23.04 -20.01
N TYR A 74 24.03 -23.85 -18.95
CA TYR A 74 24.41 -25.26 -19.04
C TYR A 74 23.22 -26.16 -18.58
N PRO A 75 22.76 -27.10 -19.42
CA PRO A 75 21.51 -27.83 -19.16
C PRO A 75 21.64 -28.94 -18.10
N TYR A 76 22.86 -29.44 -17.83
CA TYR A 76 23.07 -30.62 -16.99
C TYR A 76 23.63 -30.32 -15.60
N GLU A 77 24.13 -29.10 -15.36
CA GLU A 77 24.65 -28.67 -14.06
C GLU A 77 24.00 -27.35 -13.63
N TYR A 78 23.83 -27.19 -12.33
CA TYR A 78 23.33 -25.96 -11.74
C TYR A 78 24.52 -25.10 -11.30
N THR A 79 25.16 -24.46 -12.26
CA THR A 79 26.26 -23.53 -12.03
C THR A 79 25.78 -22.09 -12.20
N ASN A 80 26.46 -21.15 -11.54
CA ASN A 80 26.19 -19.72 -11.67
C ASN A 80 27.49 -19.01 -12.02
N ASP A 81 27.42 -18.07 -12.97
CA ASP A 81 28.59 -17.34 -13.44
C ASP A 81 28.96 -16.17 -12.50
N GLU A 82 28.02 -15.77 -11.64
CA GLU A 82 28.17 -14.64 -10.73
C GLU A 82 27.49 -14.91 -9.37
N LEU A 83 27.87 -14.15 -8.34
CA LEU A 83 27.20 -14.15 -7.05
C LEU A 83 25.74 -13.70 -7.21
N GLY A 84 24.80 -14.48 -6.70
CA GLY A 84 23.38 -14.17 -6.71
C GLY A 84 22.73 -14.32 -5.34
N TYR A 85 21.46 -13.90 -5.26
CA TYR A 85 20.62 -14.00 -4.07
C TYR A 85 19.32 -14.73 -4.40
N ASN A 86 18.75 -15.41 -3.41
CA ASN A 86 17.42 -15.99 -3.54
C ASN A 86 16.35 -14.98 -3.11
N TYR A 87 15.86 -14.19 -4.08
CA TYR A 87 14.73 -13.26 -3.90
C TYR A 87 13.46 -13.72 -4.62
N VAL A 88 13.37 -15.01 -4.92
CA VAL A 88 12.21 -15.56 -5.63
C VAL A 88 10.97 -15.53 -4.74
N MET A 89 9.86 -15.04 -5.29
CA MET A 89 8.58 -15.06 -4.59
C MET A 89 8.02 -16.49 -4.54
N LEU A 90 7.67 -16.97 -3.35
CA LEU A 90 7.08 -18.31 -3.18
C LEU A 90 5.65 -18.37 -3.71
N THR A 91 5.23 -19.56 -4.15
CA THR A 91 3.93 -19.82 -4.77
C THR A 91 2.71 -19.32 -3.97
N PRO A 92 2.63 -19.42 -2.63
CA PRO A 92 1.50 -18.86 -1.89
C PRO A 92 1.37 -17.33 -2.01
N ASN A 93 2.51 -16.62 -2.06
CA ASN A 93 2.54 -15.17 -2.26
C ASN A 93 2.14 -14.83 -3.70
N SER A 94 2.67 -15.55 -4.68
CA SER A 94 2.33 -15.36 -6.09
C SER A 94 0.84 -15.64 -6.34
N ALA A 95 0.27 -16.68 -5.72
CA ALA A 95 -1.16 -16.98 -5.77
C ALA A 95 -2.00 -15.82 -5.20
N CYS A 96 -1.55 -15.24 -4.09
CA CYS A 96 -2.18 -14.07 -3.50
C CYS A 96 -2.16 -12.86 -4.47
N VAL A 97 -1.00 -12.56 -5.05
CA VAL A 97 -0.82 -11.43 -5.97
C VAL A 97 -1.65 -11.62 -7.24
N ASN A 98 -1.70 -12.83 -7.80
CA ASN A 98 -2.56 -13.14 -8.96
C ASN A 98 -4.04 -12.83 -8.70
N GLY A 99 -4.54 -13.08 -7.48
CA GLY A 99 -5.89 -12.69 -7.09
C GLY A 99 -6.08 -11.17 -6.91
N GLN A 100 -5.04 -10.47 -6.45
CA GLN A 100 -5.06 -9.01 -6.27
C GLN A 100 -4.98 -8.25 -7.59
N ILE A 101 -4.10 -8.65 -8.51
CA ILE A 101 -3.92 -7.98 -9.81
C ILE A 101 -5.22 -7.99 -10.61
N LYS A 102 -6.01 -9.07 -10.54
CA LYS A 102 -7.32 -9.15 -11.20
C LYS A 102 -8.33 -8.10 -10.73
N GLN A 103 -8.14 -7.52 -9.55
CA GLN A 103 -9.01 -6.50 -8.95
C GLN A 103 -8.34 -5.14 -8.85
N ILE A 104 -7.15 -4.96 -9.44
CA ILE A 104 -6.35 -3.75 -9.22
C ILE A 104 -7.09 -2.48 -9.65
N GLU A 105 -7.84 -2.53 -10.75
CA GLU A 105 -8.66 -1.42 -11.24
C GLU A 105 -9.84 -1.13 -10.30
N THR A 106 -10.49 -2.16 -9.76
CA THR A 106 -11.53 -1.98 -8.75
C THR A 106 -10.98 -1.35 -7.48
N PHE A 107 -9.79 -1.78 -7.04
CA PHE A 107 -9.13 -1.20 -5.87
C PHE A 107 -8.76 0.26 -6.12
N ALA A 108 -8.19 0.58 -7.29
CA ALA A 108 -7.87 1.95 -7.66
C ALA A 108 -9.12 2.84 -7.72
N GLY A 109 -10.22 2.35 -8.30
CA GLY A 109 -11.49 3.08 -8.34
C GLY A 109 -12.04 3.41 -6.95
N GLU A 110 -12.04 2.45 -6.03
CA GLU A 110 -12.49 2.70 -4.65
C GLU A 110 -11.53 3.63 -3.88
N LYS A 111 -10.22 3.57 -4.15
CA LYS A 111 -9.25 4.53 -3.61
C LYS A 111 -9.55 5.94 -4.08
N TRP A 112 -9.84 6.15 -5.35
CA TRP A 112 -10.21 7.46 -5.89
C TRP A 112 -11.53 7.96 -5.29
N ARG A 113 -12.53 7.08 -5.16
CA ARG A 113 -13.81 7.45 -4.54
C ARG A 113 -13.64 7.92 -3.10
N LEU A 114 -12.78 7.25 -2.34
CA LEU A 114 -12.45 7.65 -0.97
C LEU A 114 -11.67 8.97 -0.93
N ALA A 115 -10.69 9.15 -1.80
CA ALA A 115 -9.91 10.38 -1.90
C ALA A 115 -10.78 11.59 -2.25
N ALA A 116 -11.68 11.44 -3.23
CA ALA A 116 -12.67 12.45 -3.58
C ALA A 116 -13.58 12.79 -2.40
N GLY A 117 -14.06 11.77 -1.67
CA GLY A 117 -14.87 11.99 -0.47
C GLY A 117 -14.13 12.77 0.63
N PHE A 118 -12.82 12.59 0.79
CA PHE A 118 -12.04 13.45 1.68
C PHE A 118 -11.88 14.87 1.14
N ALA A 119 -11.63 15.03 -0.16
CA ALA A 119 -11.55 16.35 -0.78
C ALA A 119 -12.85 17.13 -0.63
N ASP A 120 -14.01 16.48 -0.79
CA ASP A 120 -15.33 17.09 -0.59
C ASP A 120 -15.64 17.37 0.89
N HIS A 121 -15.09 16.56 1.81
CA HIS A 121 -15.31 16.72 3.25
C HIS A 121 -14.64 17.97 3.83
N PHE A 122 -13.47 18.32 3.31
CA PHE A 122 -12.70 19.47 3.79
C PHE A 122 -12.94 20.68 2.89
N GLU A 123 -13.36 21.79 3.48
CA GLU A 123 -13.39 23.07 2.78
C GLU A 123 -11.98 23.50 2.37
N ALA A 124 -11.87 24.32 1.32
CA ALA A 124 -10.60 24.90 0.91
C ALA A 124 -9.99 25.69 2.08
N GLY A 125 -8.80 25.28 2.54
CA GLY A 125 -8.14 25.91 3.69
C GLY A 125 -7.32 24.92 4.52
N ASP A 126 -7.50 24.95 5.84
CA ASP A 126 -6.85 24.06 6.81
C ASP A 126 -7.86 23.01 7.34
N PRO A 127 -7.60 21.70 7.18
CA PRO A 127 -6.38 21.11 6.64
C PRO A 127 -6.33 21.13 5.11
N LEU A 128 -5.12 21.33 4.57
CA LEU A 128 -4.89 21.23 3.12
C LEU A 128 -4.94 19.75 2.73
N VAL A 129 -5.92 19.38 1.91
CA VAL A 129 -6.02 18.02 1.38
C VAL A 129 -4.97 17.80 0.30
N ILE A 130 -4.22 16.70 0.40
CA ILE A 130 -3.30 16.30 -0.66
C ILE A 130 -4.10 15.61 -1.76
N THR A 131 -4.26 16.30 -2.88
CA THR A 131 -4.87 15.78 -4.11
C THR A 131 -3.80 15.54 -5.17
N GLU A 132 -4.17 14.81 -6.23
CA GLU A 132 -3.34 14.72 -7.42
C GLU A 132 -3.17 16.09 -8.10
N GLN A 133 -2.04 16.23 -8.80
CA GLN A 133 -1.73 17.40 -9.63
C GLN A 133 -1.97 17.08 -11.10
N ASP A 134 -2.13 18.12 -11.92
CA ASP A 134 -2.33 17.99 -13.36
C ASP A 134 -1.22 17.13 -14.00
N GLY A 135 -1.63 16.13 -14.77
CA GLY A 135 -0.74 15.19 -15.43
C GLY A 135 -0.23 14.03 -14.56
N TRP A 136 -0.61 13.98 -13.28
CA TRP A 136 -0.27 12.89 -12.37
C TRP A 136 -1.50 12.05 -12.01
N ARG A 137 -1.30 10.74 -11.86
CA ARG A 137 -2.35 9.82 -11.39
C ARG A 137 -1.89 9.13 -10.11
N SER A 138 -2.41 9.59 -8.98
CA SER A 138 -2.11 8.97 -7.68
C SER A 138 -2.93 7.71 -7.48
N ASN A 139 -2.37 6.69 -6.84
CA ASN A 139 -3.13 5.50 -6.43
C ASN A 139 -3.80 5.68 -5.05
N TYR A 140 -3.57 6.82 -4.38
CA TYR A 140 -4.04 7.12 -3.02
C TYR A 140 -3.85 5.95 -2.05
N TRP A 141 -2.65 5.33 -2.09
CA TRP A 141 -2.30 4.28 -1.15
C TRP A 141 -2.50 4.75 0.29
N LEU A 142 -2.12 6.01 0.55
CA LEU A 142 -2.48 6.78 1.73
C LEU A 142 -3.15 8.09 1.30
N ASN A 143 -4.30 8.38 1.89
CA ASN A 143 -4.89 9.71 1.90
C ASN A 143 -4.22 10.51 3.01
N ALA A 144 -3.91 11.78 2.74
CA ALA A 144 -3.20 12.61 3.69
C ALA A 144 -3.63 14.07 3.59
N VAL A 145 -3.47 14.79 4.70
CA VAL A 145 -3.72 16.22 4.79
C VAL A 145 -2.56 16.91 5.49
N ILE A 146 -2.35 18.19 5.20
CA ILE A 146 -1.31 19.05 5.79
C ILE A 146 -1.99 20.08 6.68
N ARG A 147 -1.63 20.12 7.97
CA ARG A 147 -2.14 21.11 8.92
C ARG A 147 -1.45 22.47 8.76
N GLY A 148 -2.12 23.56 9.08
CA GLY A 148 -1.53 24.90 9.16
C GLY A 148 -0.39 24.96 10.18
N GLU A 149 -0.61 24.43 11.39
CA GLU A 149 0.34 24.47 12.50
C GLU A 149 0.65 23.10 13.09
N VAL A 150 1.88 22.96 13.62
CA VAL A 150 2.35 21.72 14.29
C VAL A 150 1.51 21.41 15.54
N ALA A 151 1.10 22.43 16.29
CA ALA A 151 0.27 22.25 17.50
C ALA A 151 -1.07 21.58 17.17
N GLN A 152 -1.65 21.88 16.01
CA GLN A 152 -2.92 21.32 15.57
C GLN A 152 -2.82 19.83 15.20
N ARG A 153 -1.63 19.35 14.82
CA ARG A 153 -1.37 17.92 14.59
C ARG A 153 -1.46 17.10 15.88
N ALA A 154 -0.98 17.65 17.01
CA ALA A 154 -0.99 16.96 18.29
C ALA A 154 -2.42 16.57 18.71
N GLU A 155 -3.41 17.41 18.43
CA GLU A 155 -4.80 17.11 18.70
C GLU A 155 -5.34 15.98 17.81
N TRP A 156 -4.89 15.91 16.55
CA TRP A 156 -5.29 14.89 15.59
C TRP A 156 -4.69 13.52 15.87
N LEU A 157 -3.61 13.44 16.67
CA LEU A 157 -3.14 12.17 17.23
C LEU A 157 -4.24 11.47 18.05
N LYS A 158 -5.21 12.21 18.60
CA LYS A 158 -6.38 11.62 19.29
C LYS A 158 -7.26 10.80 18.34
N LEU A 159 -7.26 11.07 17.03
CA LEU A 159 -7.99 10.27 16.02
C LEU A 159 -7.48 8.83 15.90
N ILE A 160 -6.26 8.52 16.37
CA ILE A 160 -5.75 7.15 16.46
C ILE A 160 -6.67 6.32 17.35
N LYS A 161 -7.11 6.87 18.49
CA LYS A 161 -7.99 6.18 19.43
C LYS A 161 -9.33 5.81 18.80
N HIS A 162 -9.80 6.65 17.88
CA HIS A 162 -11.02 6.41 17.14
C HIS A 162 -10.82 5.55 15.90
N LYS A 163 -9.59 5.04 15.69
CA LYS A 163 -9.20 4.27 14.51
C LYS A 163 -9.61 5.00 13.24
N ILE A 164 -9.21 6.26 13.08
CA ILE A 164 -9.51 7.04 11.87
C ILE A 164 -8.23 7.53 11.20
N MET A 165 -7.14 7.57 11.97
CA MET A 165 -5.82 7.93 11.51
C MET A 165 -4.95 6.67 11.55
N VAL A 166 -4.16 6.44 10.48
CA VAL A 166 -2.98 5.56 10.59
C VAL A 166 -1.81 6.45 10.92
N THR A 167 -1.10 6.17 12.01
CA THR A 167 0.28 6.64 12.12
C THR A 167 1.20 5.69 11.35
N LEU A 168 1.22 5.82 10.03
CA LEU A 168 2.52 5.86 9.38
C LEU A 168 2.99 7.27 9.69
N LEU A 169 3.62 7.43 10.87
CA LEU A 169 4.53 8.55 11.03
C LEU A 169 5.38 8.49 9.77
N ILE A 170 5.43 9.58 8.99
CA ILE A 170 6.59 9.79 8.13
C ILE A 170 7.74 9.55 9.12
N GLY A 171 8.37 8.38 9.03
CA GLY A 171 9.26 7.93 10.09
C GLY A 171 10.30 9.02 10.28
N LYS A 172 10.79 9.22 11.51
CA LYS A 172 11.86 10.18 11.81
C LYS A 172 12.76 10.27 10.59
N LEU A 173 12.85 11.46 9.99
CA LEU A 173 13.60 11.69 8.75
C LEU A 173 14.87 10.85 8.76
N ARG A 174 15.13 10.12 7.68
CA ARG A 174 16.16 9.05 7.66
C ARG A 174 17.54 9.55 8.11
N SER A 175 17.85 10.83 7.88
CA SER A 175 19.05 11.52 8.38
C SER A 175 19.22 11.49 9.90
N TRP A 176 18.16 11.23 10.66
CA TRP A 176 18.16 11.15 12.13
C TRP A 176 18.24 9.72 12.68
N LEU A 177 18.25 8.69 11.81
CA LEU A 177 18.49 7.34 12.29
C LEU A 177 20.00 7.17 12.56
N PRO A 178 20.41 6.56 13.69
CA PRO A 178 21.82 6.41 14.05
C PRO A 178 22.68 5.78 12.95
N MET A 179 22.11 4.85 12.17
CA MET A 179 22.81 4.17 11.08
C MET A 179 23.20 5.09 9.90
N TYR A 180 22.62 6.30 9.80
CA TYR A 180 22.92 7.28 8.75
C TYR A 180 23.58 8.55 9.31
N ALA A 181 24.05 8.54 10.56
CA ALA A 181 24.60 9.74 11.22
C ALA A 181 25.82 10.35 10.52
N HIS A 182 26.53 9.56 9.69
CA HIS A 182 27.70 9.99 8.92
C HIS A 182 27.43 10.15 7.43
N SER A 183 26.17 10.01 6.99
CA SER A 183 25.80 10.22 5.59
C SER A 183 25.68 11.71 5.29
N PRO A 184 26.11 12.19 4.10
CA PRO A 184 25.86 13.56 3.67
C PRO A 184 24.35 13.87 3.61
N VAL A 185 23.96 15.07 4.04
CA VAL A 185 22.57 15.53 4.05
C VAL A 185 22.49 16.92 3.41
N GLY A 186 21.62 17.08 2.42
CA GLY A 186 21.30 18.38 1.82
C GLY A 186 20.27 19.17 2.65
N ASP A 187 19.78 20.29 2.13
CA ASP A 187 18.70 21.01 2.79
C ASP A 187 17.39 20.20 2.77
N ILE A 188 16.89 19.88 3.97
CA ILE A 188 15.66 19.10 4.18
C ILE A 188 14.61 19.89 4.96
N SER A 189 14.73 21.22 5.06
CA SER A 189 13.85 22.08 5.86
C SER A 189 12.37 21.91 5.51
N HIS A 190 12.03 21.71 4.23
CA HIS A 190 10.66 21.43 3.80
C HIS A 190 10.15 20.07 4.27
N LEU A 191 10.99 19.03 4.24
CA LEU A 191 10.59 17.71 4.72
C LEU A 191 10.37 17.74 6.24
N GLU A 192 11.22 18.45 6.98
CA GLU A 192 11.06 18.63 8.44
C GLU A 192 9.75 19.36 8.77
N CYS A 193 9.39 20.35 7.95
CA CYS A 193 8.12 21.05 8.06
C CYS A 193 6.94 20.11 7.79
N LEU A 194 7.00 19.30 6.72
CA LEU A 194 5.95 18.36 6.36
C LEU A 194 5.79 17.23 7.39
N GLU A 195 6.89 16.66 7.91
CA GLU A 195 6.84 15.59 8.93
C GLU A 195 6.01 16.02 10.15
N LYS A 196 6.16 17.29 10.56
CA LYS A 196 5.46 17.86 11.72
C LYS A 196 4.01 18.25 11.45
N ARG A 197 3.56 18.27 10.18
CA ARG A 197 2.25 18.81 9.78
C ARG A 197 1.36 17.82 9.04
N VAL A 198 1.93 16.79 8.42
CA VAL A 198 1.19 15.77 7.67
C VAL A 198 0.46 14.81 8.62
N VAL A 199 -0.78 14.50 8.26
CA VAL A 199 -1.64 13.53 8.91
C VAL A 199 -2.19 12.56 7.87
N ASN A 200 -1.90 11.27 8.03
CA ASN A 200 -2.43 10.19 7.19
C ASN A 200 -3.83 9.78 7.64
N LEU A 201 -4.81 9.92 6.77
CA LEU A 201 -6.19 9.55 7.00
C LEU A 201 -6.45 8.06 6.74
N ALA A 202 -7.61 7.61 7.17
CA ALA A 202 -8.13 6.28 6.84
C ALA A 202 -8.02 6.02 5.33
N SER A 203 -7.33 4.94 4.98
CA SER A 203 -7.00 4.63 3.58
C SER A 203 -7.32 3.19 3.22
N SER A 204 -8.01 2.45 4.09
CA SER A 204 -8.42 1.08 3.78
C SER A 204 -9.56 1.05 2.77
N LEU A 205 -9.69 -0.07 2.08
CA LEU A 205 -10.75 -0.28 1.08
C LEU A 205 -11.95 -0.97 1.70
N ILE A 206 -13.15 -0.62 1.22
CA ILE A 206 -14.35 -1.42 1.39
C ILE A 206 -14.65 -2.03 0.05
N LEU A 207 -14.59 -3.36 -0.05
CA LEU A 207 -15.24 -4.02 -1.17
C LEU A 207 -16.66 -4.38 -0.76
N LEU A 208 -17.62 -4.02 -1.61
CA LEU A 208 -19.03 -4.38 -1.46
C LEU A 208 -19.14 -5.90 -1.23
N GLY A 209 -19.88 -6.30 -0.19
CA GLY A 209 -20.13 -7.72 0.15
C GLY A 209 -19.35 -8.29 1.33
N ARG A 210 -18.63 -7.49 2.13
CA ARG A 210 -17.81 -7.99 3.26
C ARG A 210 -18.39 -7.80 4.66
N ARG A 211 -19.64 -7.32 4.81
CA ARG A 211 -20.17 -6.95 6.15
C ARG A 211 -21.60 -7.40 6.45
N SER A 212 -22.10 -8.43 5.77
CA SER A 212 -23.28 -9.15 6.27
C SER A 212 -22.92 -10.13 7.40
N ASP A 213 -21.64 -10.48 7.58
CA ASP A 213 -21.23 -11.65 8.36
C ASP A 213 -20.22 -11.34 9.49
N ALA A 214 -20.22 -10.13 10.05
CA ALA A 214 -19.41 -9.76 11.22
C ALA A 214 -20.26 -9.17 12.34
#